data_AF-A0A8T7JYU6-F1
#
_entry.id   AF-A0A8T7JYU6-F1
#
_cell.length_a   1.000
_cell.length_b   1.000
_cell.length_c   1.000
_cell.angle_alpha   90.00
_cell.angle_beta   90.00
_cell.angle_gamma   90.00
#
_symmetry.space_group_name_H-M   'P 1'
#
loop_
_entity.id
_entity.type
_entity.pdbx_description
1 polymer ?
#
loop_
_entity_poly.entity_id
_entity_poly.type
_entity_poly.pdbx_seq_one_letter_code
_entity_poly.pdbx_strand_id
1 'polypeptide(L)'
;MMTPQQALAALDYTDINIKIAAVEALAHYKYAYAVPQLKALLDSPTVDLRLIVVVVRALSTIGSKEAMDILKTYLFAGTTALSPHTHDQTTYERTSRTDIIHEAVKKAFKQMDTPETRAALAEWDRIMRG
;
A
#
# COMPACT_ATOMS: atom_id res chain seq x y z
N MET A 1 -22.79 11.53 -1.60
CA MET A 1 -21.38 11.25 -1.23
C MET A 1 -21.42 10.48 0.08
N MET A 2 -20.71 9.36 0.23
CA MET A 2 -20.71 8.62 1.50
C MET A 2 -19.92 9.38 2.57
N THR A 3 -20.31 9.27 3.85
CA THR A 3 -19.54 9.82 4.96
C THR A 3 -18.31 8.96 5.27
N PRO A 4 -17.29 9.47 5.99
CA PRO A 4 -16.14 8.66 6.40
C PRO A 4 -16.52 7.40 7.19
N GLN A 5 -17.54 7.48 8.05
CA GLN A 5 -18.00 6.35 8.84
C GLN A 5 -18.73 5.30 7.99
N GLN A 6 -19.56 5.77 7.04
CA GLN A 6 -20.20 4.88 6.06
C GLN A 6 -19.16 4.21 5.15
N ALA A 7 -18.13 4.96 4.75
CA ALA A 7 -17.02 4.45 3.96
C ALA A 7 -16.23 3.37 4.72
N LEU A 8 -15.98 3.59 6.01
CA LEU A 8 -15.31 2.59 6.84
C LEU A 8 -16.10 1.28 6.91
N ALA A 9 -17.41 1.37 7.16
CA ALA A 9 -18.30 0.20 7.15
C ALA A 9 -18.38 -0.46 5.76
N ALA A 10 -18.24 0.33 4.70
CA ALA A 10 -18.32 -0.16 3.32
C ALA A 10 -17.12 -1.05 2.91
N LEU A 11 -16.02 -1.07 3.69
CA LEU A 11 -14.86 -1.93 3.41
C LEU A 11 -15.15 -3.43 3.57
N ASP A 12 -16.19 -3.79 4.31
CA ASP A 12 -16.58 -5.18 4.60
C ASP A 12 -17.48 -5.80 3.53
N TYR A 13 -18.03 -5.00 2.60
CA TYR A 13 -18.90 -5.51 1.54
C TYR A 13 -18.15 -6.37 0.53
N THR A 14 -18.77 -7.42 0.01
CA THR A 14 -18.11 -8.33 -0.94
C THR A 14 -17.78 -7.66 -2.29
N ASP A 15 -18.58 -6.67 -2.71
CA ASP A 15 -18.39 -6.01 -4.00
C ASP A 15 -17.15 -5.10 -4.00
N ILE A 16 -16.22 -5.43 -4.90
CA ILE A 16 -14.96 -4.71 -5.10
C ILE A 16 -15.16 -3.23 -5.45
N ASN A 17 -16.19 -2.88 -6.23
CA ASN A 17 -16.45 -1.50 -6.62
C ASN A 17 -16.91 -0.68 -5.42
N ILE A 18 -17.69 -1.28 -4.52
CA ILE A 18 -18.10 -0.66 -3.26
C ILE A 18 -16.86 -0.42 -2.38
N LYS A 19 -15.96 -1.40 -2.26
CA LYS A 19 -14.71 -1.23 -1.53
C LYS A 19 -13.83 -0.13 -2.11
N ILE A 20 -13.68 -0.07 -3.44
CA ILE A 20 -12.88 0.98 -4.10
C ILE A 20 -13.47 2.36 -3.78
N ALA A 21 -14.77 2.54 -3.98
CA ALA A 21 -15.45 3.81 -3.68
C ALA A 21 -15.31 4.21 -2.20
N ALA A 22 -15.36 3.23 -1.30
CA ALA A 22 -15.14 3.42 0.12
C ALA A 22 -13.72 3.90 0.43
N VAL A 23 -12.70 3.22 -0.09
CA VAL A 23 -11.29 3.61 0.09
C VAL A 23 -11.02 5.02 -0.48
N GLU A 24 -11.60 5.34 -1.64
CA GLU A 24 -11.47 6.67 -2.25
C GLU A 24 -12.14 7.77 -1.41
N ALA A 25 -13.31 7.48 -0.84
CA ALA A 25 -13.97 8.40 0.09
C ALA A 25 -13.13 8.64 1.34
N LEU A 26 -12.58 7.58 1.95
CA LEU A 26 -11.70 7.69 3.12
C LEU A 26 -10.45 8.54 2.82
N ALA A 27 -9.87 8.38 1.64
CA ALA A 27 -8.76 9.20 1.16
C ALA A 27 -9.15 10.67 0.99
N HIS A 28 -10.31 10.93 0.38
CA HIS A 28 -10.83 12.27 0.16
C HIS A 28 -10.98 13.05 1.47
N TYR A 29 -11.51 12.40 2.51
CA TYR A 29 -11.65 12.99 3.84
C TYR A 29 -10.37 12.94 4.69
N LYS A 30 -9.27 12.37 4.16
CA LYS A 30 -8.03 12.10 4.91
C LYS A 30 -8.29 11.44 6.26
N TYR A 31 -9.21 10.47 6.29
CA TYR A 31 -9.75 9.91 7.52
C TYR A 31 -8.76 8.96 8.19
N ALA A 32 -7.91 9.50 9.07
CA ALA A 32 -6.83 8.77 9.73
C ALA A 32 -7.29 7.54 10.54
N TYR A 33 -8.51 7.55 11.08
CA TYR A 33 -9.07 6.42 11.83
C TYR A 33 -9.29 5.15 10.98
N ALA A 34 -9.28 5.26 9.64
CA ALA A 34 -9.38 4.09 8.77
C ALA A 34 -8.04 3.40 8.50
N VAL A 35 -6.91 3.99 8.92
CA VAL A 35 -5.57 3.48 8.62
C VAL A 35 -5.38 2.00 9.06
N PRO A 36 -5.83 1.56 10.25
CA PRO A 36 -5.75 0.16 10.64
C PRO A 36 -6.51 -0.80 9.71
N GLN A 37 -7.71 -0.42 9.27
CA GLN A 37 -8.55 -1.22 8.37
C GLN A 37 -7.96 -1.26 6.95
N LEU A 38 -7.42 -0.14 6.47
CA LEU A 38 -6.70 -0.07 5.21
C LEU A 38 -5.45 -0.96 5.24
N LYS A 39 -4.71 -0.98 6.34
CA LYS A 39 -3.58 -1.91 6.53
C LYS A 39 -4.04 -3.37 6.46
N ALA A 40 -5.13 -3.72 7.14
CA ALA A 40 -5.67 -5.08 7.11
C ALA A 40 -6.04 -5.55 5.70
N LEU A 41 -6.49 -4.65 4.82
CA LEU A 41 -6.72 -4.97 3.41
C LEU A 41 -5.42 -5.29 2.66
N LEU A 42 -4.32 -4.60 2.95
CA LEU A 42 -3.01 -4.89 2.36
C LEU A 42 -2.44 -6.23 2.86
N ASP A 43 -2.68 -6.57 4.11
CA ASP A 43 -2.25 -7.84 4.71
C ASP A 43 -3.10 -9.04 4.28
N SER A 44 -4.36 -8.81 3.86
CA SER A 44 -5.29 -9.89 3.50
C SER A 44 -4.84 -10.63 2.24
N PRO A 45 -4.55 -11.95 2.29
CA PRO A 45 -3.98 -12.68 1.16
C PRO A 45 -4.92 -12.75 -0.06
N THR A 46 -6.22 -12.59 0.16
CA THR A 46 -7.27 -12.74 -0.87
C THR A 46 -7.72 -11.40 -1.46
N VAL A 47 -7.13 -10.28 -1.05
CA VAL A 47 -7.55 -8.96 -1.59
C VAL A 47 -7.24 -8.86 -3.10
N ASP A 48 -8.19 -8.29 -3.85
CA ASP A 48 -8.03 -7.99 -5.28
C ASP A 48 -6.86 -7.02 -5.49
N LEU A 49 -6.01 -7.30 -6.48
CA LEU A 49 -4.83 -6.50 -6.81
C LEU A 49 -5.16 -5.04 -7.14
N ARG A 50 -6.32 -4.78 -7.73
CA ARG A 50 -6.78 -3.41 -8.02
C ARG A 50 -7.03 -2.64 -6.73
N LEU A 51 -7.56 -3.30 -5.70
CA LEU A 51 -7.81 -2.66 -4.40
C LEU A 51 -6.50 -2.31 -3.71
N ILE A 52 -5.45 -3.13 -3.84
CA ILE A 52 -4.12 -2.84 -3.26
C ILE A 52 -3.62 -1.47 -3.70
N VAL A 53 -3.63 -1.19 -5.00
CA VAL A 53 -3.13 0.08 -5.55
C VAL A 53 -3.95 1.26 -5.03
N VAL A 54 -5.28 1.10 -4.93
CA VAL A 54 -6.19 2.12 -4.41
C VAL A 54 -5.92 2.37 -2.93
N VAL A 55 -5.71 1.32 -2.13
CA VAL A 55 -5.42 1.40 -0.69
C VAL A 55 -4.08 2.08 -0.43
N VAL A 56 -3.02 1.73 -1.17
CA VAL A 56 -1.71 2.38 -1.06
C VAL A 56 -1.82 3.88 -1.38
N ARG A 57 -2.53 4.23 -2.44
CA ARG A 57 -2.79 5.63 -2.80
C ARG A 57 -3.60 6.36 -1.73
N ALA A 58 -4.59 5.70 -1.14
CA ALA A 58 -5.40 6.26 -0.07
C ALA A 58 -4.57 6.53 1.19
N LEU A 59 -3.76 5.57 1.65
CA LEU A 59 -2.84 5.74 2.77
C LEU A 59 -1.87 6.91 2.52
N SER A 60 -1.35 7.01 1.29
CA SER A 60 -0.48 8.11 0.85
C SER A 60 -1.19 9.47 0.93
N THR A 61 -2.46 9.51 0.54
CA THR A 61 -3.29 10.73 0.56
C THR A 61 -3.69 11.14 1.98
N ILE A 62 -3.98 10.16 2.85
CA ILE A 62 -4.30 10.38 4.26
C ILE A 62 -3.10 11.03 4.96
N GLY A 63 -1.87 10.58 4.69
CA GLY A 63 -0.65 11.28 5.11
C GLY A 63 -0.43 11.33 6.63
N SER A 64 -1.20 10.59 7.43
CA SER A 64 -0.97 10.51 8.87
C SER A 64 0.35 9.80 9.15
N LYS A 65 0.95 10.08 10.32
CA LYS A 65 2.19 9.42 10.73
C LYS A 65 2.10 7.89 10.64
N GLU A 66 1.01 7.32 11.16
CA GLU A 66 0.75 5.88 11.10
C GLU A 66 0.68 5.36 9.65
N ALA A 67 -0.01 6.08 8.76
CA ALA A 67 -0.08 5.71 7.36
C ALA A 67 1.31 5.73 6.69
N MET A 68 2.13 6.75 7.00
CA MET A 68 3.50 6.85 6.45
C MET A 68 4.39 5.74 6.97
N ASP A 69 4.30 5.40 8.25
CA ASP A 69 5.09 4.31 8.85
C ASP A 69 4.71 2.95 8.23
N ILE A 70 3.42 2.70 8.00
CA ILE A 70 2.94 1.51 7.29
C ILE A 70 3.50 1.45 5.86
N LEU A 71 3.42 2.54 5.11
CA LEU A 71 3.95 2.58 3.74
C LEU A 71 5.46 2.33 3.73
N LYS A 72 6.23 2.91 4.66
CA LYS A 72 7.66 2.60 4.81
C LYS A 72 7.87 1.11 5.08
N THR A 73 7.11 0.50 5.99
CA THR A 73 7.21 -0.95 6.25
C THR A 73 7.07 -1.76 4.95
N TYR A 74 6.08 -1.47 4.11
CA TYR A 74 5.91 -2.19 2.85
C TYR A 74 6.95 -1.84 1.79
N LEU A 75 7.49 -0.62 1.79
CA LEU A 75 8.65 -0.27 0.95
C LEU A 75 9.84 -1.16 1.30
N PHE A 76 10.10 -1.40 2.58
CA PHE A 76 11.19 -2.26 3.03
C PHE A 76 10.83 -3.76 3.04
N ALA A 77 9.56 -4.16 3.06
CA ALA A 77 9.16 -5.58 3.08
C ALA A 77 9.65 -6.36 1.84
N GLY A 78 9.68 -5.70 0.67
CA GLY A 78 10.27 -6.27 -0.55
C GLY A 78 11.77 -6.56 -0.39
N THR A 79 12.49 -5.83 0.46
CA THR A 79 13.93 -6.06 0.72
C THR A 79 14.18 -7.33 1.55
N THR A 80 13.24 -7.71 2.42
CA THR A 80 13.37 -8.88 3.30
C THR A 80 13.10 -10.20 2.57
N ALA A 81 12.17 -10.19 1.60
CA ALA A 81 11.85 -11.37 0.79
C ALA A 81 12.87 -11.68 -0.32
N LEU A 82 13.73 -10.72 -0.67
CA LEU A 82 14.74 -10.85 -1.73
C LEU A 82 16.07 -11.46 -1.24
N SER A 83 16.09 -12.15 -0.08
CA SER A 83 17.25 -12.99 0.25
C SER A 83 17.48 -14.03 -0.85
N PRO A 84 18.72 -14.27 -1.31
CA PRO A 84 19.06 -14.91 -2.59
C PRO A 84 18.87 -16.44 -2.65
N HIS A 85 17.82 -16.97 -2.01
CA HIS A 85 17.51 -18.38 -2.01
C HIS A 85 16.08 -18.59 -2.49
N THR A 86 15.93 -18.65 -3.82
CA THR A 86 15.28 -19.74 -4.59
C THR A 86 14.94 -19.18 -5.97
N HIS A 87 15.96 -19.04 -6.83
CA HIS A 87 15.72 -19.04 -8.25
C HIS A 87 15.38 -20.48 -8.65
N ASP A 88 14.09 -20.81 -8.69
CA ASP A 88 13.63 -21.90 -9.54
C ASP A 88 12.85 -21.31 -10.71
N GLN A 89 13.39 -21.57 -11.89
CA GLN A 89 13.04 -21.01 -13.17
C GLN A 89 11.87 -21.82 -13.74
N THR A 90 10.63 -21.42 -13.45
CA THR A 90 9.53 -21.74 -14.36
C THR A 90 8.61 -20.53 -14.54
N THR A 91 8.71 -19.94 -15.73
CA THR A 91 7.67 -19.13 -16.37
C THR A 91 7.43 -17.73 -15.80
N TYR A 92 7.67 -16.74 -16.66
CA TYR A 92 7.20 -15.35 -16.57
C TYR A 92 5.84 -15.22 -15.85
N GLU A 93 5.69 -14.18 -15.02
CA GLU A 93 4.49 -13.81 -14.24
C GLU A 93 4.27 -14.52 -12.89
N ARG A 94 5.15 -14.28 -11.92
CA ARG A 94 4.73 -14.28 -10.51
C ARG A 94 5.34 -13.09 -9.78
N THR A 95 4.94 -11.88 -10.15
CA THR A 95 5.13 -10.72 -9.26
C THR A 95 4.49 -11.09 -7.93
N SER A 96 5.29 -11.24 -6.87
CA SER A 96 4.77 -11.57 -5.55
C SER A 96 3.82 -10.44 -5.12
N ARG A 97 2.78 -10.76 -4.34
CA ARG A 97 1.91 -9.73 -3.76
C ARG A 97 2.73 -8.64 -3.05
N THR A 98 3.80 -9.06 -2.36
CA THR A 98 4.76 -8.16 -1.71
C THR A 98 5.43 -7.23 -2.71
N ASP A 99 5.80 -7.71 -3.90
CA ASP A 99 6.39 -6.91 -4.96
C ASP A 99 5.38 -5.91 -5.55
N ILE A 100 4.11 -6.32 -5.69
CA ILE A 100 3.02 -5.43 -6.14
C ILE A 100 2.82 -4.29 -5.14
N ILE A 101 2.73 -4.61 -3.85
CA ILE A 101 2.59 -3.60 -2.80
C ILE A 101 3.84 -2.71 -2.77
N HIS A 102 5.03 -3.30 -2.83
CA HIS A 102 6.31 -2.59 -2.87
C HIS A 102 6.37 -1.56 -4.01
N GLU A 103 6.09 -1.99 -5.24
CA GLU A 103 6.14 -1.10 -6.41
C GLU A 103 5.03 -0.03 -6.37
N ALA A 104 3.84 -0.36 -5.87
CA ALA A 104 2.78 0.62 -5.64
C ALA A 104 3.20 1.69 -4.64
N VAL A 105 3.82 1.29 -3.52
CA VAL A 105 4.31 2.20 -2.47
C VAL A 105 5.42 3.09 -3.01
N LYS A 106 6.41 2.48 -3.68
CA LYS A 106 7.53 3.20 -4.30
C LYS A 106 7.05 4.23 -5.32
N LYS A 107 6.05 3.88 -6.13
CA LYS A 107 5.40 4.82 -7.05
C LYS A 107 4.69 5.94 -6.31
N ALA A 108 3.94 5.63 -5.25
CA ALA A 108 3.26 6.63 -4.45
C ALA A 108 4.25 7.61 -3.79
N PHE A 109 5.36 7.12 -3.23
CA PHE A 109 6.41 7.94 -2.63
C PHE A 109 7.06 8.89 -3.64
N LYS A 110 7.31 8.41 -4.87
CA LYS A 110 7.79 9.24 -5.99
C LYS A 110 6.79 10.33 -6.38
N GLN A 111 5.49 10.03 -6.33
CA GLN A 111 4.43 11.00 -6.66
C GLN A 111 4.22 12.05 -5.57
N MET A 112 4.40 11.67 -4.30
CA MET A 112 4.28 12.60 -3.17
C MET A 112 5.42 13.62 -3.12
N ASP A 113 6.64 13.19 -3.49
CA ASP A 113 7.86 14.03 -3.56
C ASP A 113 8.08 14.93 -2.32
N THR A 114 7.88 14.39 -1.11
CA THR A 114 8.15 15.11 0.14
C THR A 114 9.56 14.81 0.64
N PRO A 115 10.15 15.65 1.53
CA PRO A 115 11.43 15.33 2.16
C PRO A 115 11.45 13.96 2.83
N GLU A 116 10.34 13.57 3.48
CA GLU A 116 10.19 12.29 4.15
C GLU A 116 10.16 11.11 3.16
N THR A 117 9.37 11.20 2.08
CA THR A 117 9.32 10.11 1.09
C THR A 117 10.62 9.98 0.30
N ARG A 118 11.30 11.09 0.01
CA ARG A 118 12.63 11.09 -0.61
C ARG A 118 13.67 10.43 0.29
N ALA A 119 13.69 10.75 1.58
CA ALA A 119 14.60 10.13 2.54
C ALA A 119 14.37 8.61 2.63
N ALA A 120 13.10 8.18 2.69
CA ALA A 120 12.76 6.76 2.71
C ALA A 120 13.20 6.02 1.42
N LEU A 121 13.01 6.63 0.25
CA LEU A 121 13.47 6.07 -1.02
C LEU A 121 15.00 6.01 -1.11
N ALA A 122 15.70 7.03 -0.63
CA ALA A 122 17.16 7.06 -0.61
C ALA A 122 17.74 5.99 0.34
N GLU A 123 17.12 5.80 1.50
CA GLU A 123 17.51 4.74 2.44
C GLU A 123 17.28 3.35 1.84
N TRP A 124 16.12 3.13 1.21
CA TRP A 124 15.85 1.89 0.49
C TRP A 124 16.87 1.61 -0.61
N ASP A 125 17.21 2.63 -1.40
CA ASP A 125 18.20 2.52 -2.48
C ASP A 125 19.60 2.17 -1.96
N ARG A 126 19.98 2.75 -0.81
CA ARG A 126 21.24 2.44 -0.12
C ARG A 126 21.30 0.99 0.33
N ILE A 127 20.22 0.47 0.92
CA ILE A 127 20.13 -0.93 1.37
C ILE A 127 20.21 -1.90 0.20
N MET A 128 19.61 -1.57 -0.94
CA MET A 128 19.59 -2.46 -2.12
C MET A 128 20.88 -2.44 -2.96
N ARG A 129 21.67 -1.35 -2.89
CA ARG A 129 22.92 -1.21 -3.66
C ARG A 129 24.19 -1.42 -2.83
N GLY A 130 24.08 -1.55 -1.51
CA GLY A 130 25.20 -1.82 -0.59
C GLY A 130 25.38 -3.30 -0.37
#